data_AF-A0A0G0F2Z9-F1
#
_entry.id   AF-A0A0G0F2Z9-F1
#
_cell.length_a   1.000
_cell.length_b   1.000
_cell.length_c   1.000
_cell.angle_alpha   90.00
_cell.angle_beta   90.00
_cell.angle_gamma   90.00
#
_symmetry.space_group_name_H-M   'P 1'
#
loop_
_entity.id
_entity.type
_entity.pdbx_description
1 polymer ?
#
loop_
_entity_poly.entity_id
_entity_poly.type
_entity_poly.pdbx_seq_one_letter_code
_entity_poly.pdbx_strand_id
1 'polypeptide(L)'
;MIYVILFIAVLVISFFLAYRSMSSFQQYPSKLQSYSLYLIKNIKELNLDTLEKLHNLSLSSQHQFSLEVLFKGNQAALALYAPATFAQATQLQLLEIEDYLESNSLNLPANKTTVNEIYGWVIAPKNNPKKILNVSQDFLRMIDLEASQKFFWQMVLLAVKNGQSKQYQATIRVMVAESDPIKRVELAKAMDREIEQHTGLVKNPKASSASFVFEAYSKRTLVPKEVSPFILQIEEVFNLLGKLTH
;
A
#
# COMPACT_ATOMS: atom_id res chain seq x y z
N MET A 1 -49.90 -4.10 19.83
CA MET A 1 -48.99 -2.93 19.83
C MET A 1 -47.56 -3.26 20.27
N ILE A 2 -47.35 -3.93 21.41
CA ILE A 2 -46.00 -4.23 21.93
C ILE A 2 -45.12 -4.96 20.90
N TYR A 3 -45.65 -5.99 20.22
CA TYR A 3 -44.91 -6.72 19.17
C TYR A 3 -44.51 -5.85 17.96
N VAL A 4 -45.35 -4.87 17.59
CA VAL A 4 -45.04 -3.94 16.50
C VAL A 4 -43.92 -2.98 16.89
N ILE A 5 -43.94 -2.49 18.13
CA ILE A 5 -42.88 -1.63 18.68
C ILE A 5 -41.55 -2.40 18.76
N LEU A 6 -41.58 -3.65 19.23
CA LEU A 6 -40.41 -4.53 19.31
C LEU A 6 -39.83 -4.83 17.92
N PHE A 7 -40.69 -5.10 16.94
CA PHE A 7 -40.28 -5.33 15.56
C PHE A 7 -39.59 -4.09 14.95
N ILE A 8 -40.14 -2.90 15.15
CA ILE A 8 -39.53 -1.65 14.71
C ILE A 8 -38.18 -1.41 15.40
N ALA A 9 -38.09 -1.66 16.72
CA ALA A 9 -36.83 -1.52 17.45
C ALA A 9 -35.74 -2.46 16.90
N VAL A 10 -36.07 -3.72 16.60
CA VAL A 10 -35.14 -4.68 16.01
C VAL A 10 -34.69 -4.22 14.61
N LEU A 11 -35.60 -3.69 13.79
CA LEU A 11 -35.26 -3.15 12.48
C LEU A 11 -34.31 -1.94 12.57
N VAL A 12 -34.57 -1.00 13.47
CA VAL A 12 -33.72 0.18 13.67
C VAL A 12 -32.33 -0.23 14.15
N ILE A 13 -32.25 -1.15 15.13
CA ILE A 13 -30.97 -1.66 15.63
C ILE A 13 -30.23 -2.42 14.52
N SER A 14 -30.91 -3.28 13.77
CA SER A 14 -30.30 -4.05 12.68
C SER A 14 -29.80 -3.13 11.56
N PHE A 15 -30.58 -2.11 11.19
CA PHE A 15 -30.18 -1.11 10.21
C PHE A 15 -28.98 -0.30 10.70
N PHE A 16 -28.98 0.14 11.96
CA PHE A 16 -27.85 0.86 12.55
C PHE A 16 -26.58 0.00 12.60
N LEU A 17 -26.71 -1.27 12.97
CA LEU A 17 -25.60 -2.23 12.97
C LEU A 17 -25.10 -2.53 11.57
N ALA A 18 -26.00 -2.73 10.60
CA ALA A 18 -25.66 -2.96 9.19
C ALA A 18 -24.98 -1.72 8.60
N TYR A 19 -25.49 -0.51 8.86
CA TYR A 19 -24.89 0.75 8.45
C TYR A 19 -23.50 0.93 9.06
N ARG A 20 -23.35 0.66 10.37
CA ARG A 20 -22.04 0.69 11.05
C ARG A 20 -21.09 -0.37 10.47
N SER A 21 -21.56 -1.58 10.20
CA SER A 21 -20.77 -2.68 9.62
C SER A 21 -20.31 -2.37 8.19
N MET A 22 -21.23 -1.93 7.33
CA MET A 22 -20.95 -1.49 5.96
C MET A 22 -20.02 -0.28 5.93
N SER A 23 -20.12 0.61 6.92
CA SER A 23 -19.19 1.73 6.99
C SER A 23 -17.74 1.25 7.20
N SER A 24 -17.50 0.12 7.86
CA SER A 24 -16.16 -0.50 7.99
C SER A 24 -15.80 -1.48 6.86
N PHE A 25 -16.61 -1.56 5.80
CA PHE A 25 -16.39 -2.52 4.73
C PHE A 25 -15.15 -2.15 3.93
N GLN A 26 -14.09 -2.95 4.09
CA GLN A 26 -12.96 -2.96 3.17
C GLN A 26 -13.44 -3.63 1.88
N GLN A 27 -13.28 -2.96 0.75
CA GLN A 27 -13.52 -3.61 -0.55
C GLN A 27 -12.46 -4.69 -0.72
N TYR A 28 -12.83 -5.93 -0.40
CA TYR A 28 -12.06 -7.09 -0.79
C TYR A 28 -12.27 -7.28 -2.29
N PRO A 29 -11.21 -7.51 -3.08
CA PRO A 29 -11.39 -7.98 -4.44
C PRO A 29 -12.27 -9.23 -4.40
N SER A 30 -13.29 -9.26 -5.27
CA SER A 30 -14.25 -10.37 -5.32
C SER A 30 -13.48 -11.67 -5.59
N LYS A 31 -13.81 -12.75 -4.84
CA LYS A 31 -13.17 -14.08 -4.93
C LYS A 31 -13.14 -14.70 -6.34
N LEU A 32 -13.76 -14.06 -7.34
CA LEU A 32 -13.88 -14.53 -8.71
C LEU A 32 -12.64 -14.21 -9.58
N GLN A 33 -11.72 -13.35 -9.12
CA GLN A 33 -10.43 -13.13 -9.82
C GLN A 33 -9.28 -13.28 -8.82
N SER A 34 -8.41 -14.27 -9.04
CA SER A 34 -7.19 -14.45 -8.24
C SER A 34 -6.28 -13.25 -8.46
N TYR A 35 -6.07 -12.48 -7.39
CA TYR A 35 -4.95 -11.57 -7.30
C TYR A 35 -3.71 -12.40 -6.98
N SER A 36 -2.60 -12.03 -7.60
CA SER A 36 -1.30 -12.62 -7.32
C SER A 36 -0.27 -11.52 -7.14
N LEU A 37 0.82 -11.87 -6.44
CA LEU A 37 1.98 -11.01 -6.28
C LEU A 37 2.97 -11.32 -7.40
N TYR A 38 3.41 -10.29 -8.11
CA TYR A 38 4.31 -10.41 -9.25
C TYR A 38 5.58 -9.59 -9.03
N LEU A 39 6.75 -10.18 -9.21
CA LEU A 39 8.01 -9.48 -9.34
C LEU A 39 8.11 -8.84 -10.73
N ILE A 40 8.39 -7.52 -10.78
CA ILE A 40 8.64 -6.78 -12.02
C ILE A 40 10.11 -6.97 -12.41
N LYS A 41 10.37 -7.74 -13.47
CA LYS A 41 11.74 -7.95 -13.97
C LYS A 41 12.24 -6.81 -14.85
N ASN A 42 11.35 -6.22 -15.65
CA ASN A 42 11.71 -5.14 -16.55
C ASN A 42 11.29 -3.78 -15.99
N ILE A 43 12.07 -3.27 -15.03
CA ILE A 43 11.81 -1.98 -14.36
C ILE A 43 11.84 -0.80 -15.34
N LYS A 44 12.59 -0.90 -16.46
CA LYS A 44 12.69 0.16 -17.47
C LYS A 44 11.36 0.45 -18.18
N GLU A 45 10.49 -0.55 -18.24
CA GLU A 45 9.14 -0.42 -18.82
C GLU A 45 8.13 0.16 -17.83
N LEU A 46 8.48 0.31 -16.56
CA LEU A 46 7.67 1.06 -15.62
C LEU A 46 7.89 2.56 -15.85
N ASN A 47 7.02 3.15 -16.66
CA ASN A 47 7.01 4.56 -17.02
C ASN A 47 5.58 5.12 -16.95
N LEU A 48 5.40 6.40 -17.30
CA LEU A 48 4.08 7.05 -17.26
C LEU A 48 3.04 6.35 -18.14
N ASP A 49 3.42 5.86 -19.33
CA ASP A 49 2.52 5.12 -20.24
C ASP A 49 2.06 3.79 -19.61
N THR A 50 2.96 3.06 -18.95
CA THR A 50 2.58 1.84 -18.21
C THR A 50 1.66 2.15 -17.03
N LEU A 51 1.90 3.23 -16.28
CA LEU A 51 0.98 3.66 -15.24
C LEU A 51 -0.37 4.08 -15.81
N GLU A 52 -0.41 4.78 -16.94
CA GLU A 52 -1.65 5.09 -17.64
C GLU A 52 -2.43 3.84 -18.09
N LYS A 53 -1.74 2.81 -18.56
CA LYS A 53 -2.36 1.51 -18.88
C LYS A 53 -2.94 0.85 -17.63
N LEU A 54 -2.18 0.81 -16.54
CA LEU A 54 -2.66 0.30 -15.24
C LEU A 54 -3.86 1.10 -14.72
N HIS A 55 -3.87 2.43 -14.91
CA HIS A 55 -4.99 3.29 -14.58
C HIS A 55 -6.24 2.88 -15.36
N ASN A 56 -6.13 2.72 -16.67
CA ASN A 56 -7.25 2.36 -17.53
C ASN A 56 -7.81 0.98 -17.17
N LEU A 57 -6.95 -0.01 -16.88
CA LEU A 57 -7.34 -1.34 -16.44
C LEU A 57 -8.05 -1.30 -15.07
N SER A 58 -7.49 -0.53 -14.13
CA SER A 58 -8.09 -0.31 -12.81
C SER A 58 -9.47 0.32 -12.92
N LEU A 59 -9.61 1.33 -13.79
CA LEU A 59 -10.87 2.02 -14.00
C LEU A 59 -11.92 1.14 -14.69
N SER A 60 -11.54 0.38 -15.72
CA SER A 60 -12.47 -0.45 -16.49
C SER A 60 -13.00 -1.63 -15.67
N SER A 61 -12.16 -2.18 -14.79
CA SER A 61 -12.48 -3.37 -14.01
C SER A 61 -12.84 -3.07 -12.55
N GLN A 62 -12.76 -1.80 -12.13
CA GLN A 62 -12.98 -1.34 -10.75
C GLN A 62 -12.10 -2.09 -9.74
N HIS A 63 -10.89 -2.45 -10.17
CA HIS A 63 -9.91 -3.16 -9.36
C HIS A 63 -8.84 -2.19 -8.87
N GLN A 64 -8.52 -2.30 -7.59
CA GLN A 64 -7.30 -1.73 -7.03
C GLN A 64 -6.09 -2.61 -7.36
N PHE A 65 -4.90 -2.05 -7.31
CA PHE A 65 -3.65 -2.80 -7.39
C PHE A 65 -2.64 -2.19 -6.42
N SER A 66 -1.54 -2.89 -6.16
CA SER A 66 -0.46 -2.34 -5.34
C SER A 66 0.88 -2.40 -6.05
N LEU A 67 1.64 -1.31 -5.94
CA LEU A 67 3.05 -1.26 -6.31
C LEU A 67 3.88 -1.23 -5.02
N GLU A 68 4.87 -2.10 -4.93
CA GLU A 68 5.66 -2.31 -3.73
C GLU A 68 7.15 -2.22 -4.04
N VAL A 69 7.85 -1.33 -3.37
CA VAL A 69 9.31 -1.26 -3.41
C VAL A 69 9.85 -1.94 -2.16
N LEU A 70 10.64 -2.98 -2.37
CA LEU A 70 11.17 -3.85 -1.34
C LEU A 70 12.68 -3.69 -1.27
N PHE A 71 13.22 -3.36 -0.12
CA PHE A 71 14.65 -3.26 0.11
C PHE A 71 15.11 -4.30 1.14
N LYS A 72 16.28 -4.87 0.90
CA LYS A 72 17.02 -5.72 1.85
C LYS A 72 18.50 -5.33 1.77
N GLY A 73 19.01 -4.64 2.78
CA GLY A 73 20.28 -3.93 2.67
C GLY A 73 20.30 -3.06 1.41
N ASN A 74 21.33 -3.24 0.58
CA ASN A 74 21.51 -2.50 -0.67
C ASN A 74 20.76 -3.07 -1.88
N GLN A 75 19.99 -4.14 -1.71
CA GLN A 75 19.22 -4.76 -2.79
C GLN A 75 17.81 -4.20 -2.80
N ALA A 76 17.30 -3.86 -4.00
CA ALA A 76 15.94 -3.40 -4.20
C ALA A 76 15.19 -4.31 -5.19
N ALA A 77 13.90 -4.50 -4.96
CA ALA A 77 13.00 -5.19 -5.86
C ALA A 77 11.68 -4.43 -5.96
N LEU A 78 11.01 -4.58 -7.10
CA LEU A 78 9.70 -3.98 -7.34
C LEU A 78 8.68 -5.09 -7.57
N ALA A 79 7.57 -5.03 -6.83
CA ALA A 79 6.47 -5.97 -6.98
C ALA A 79 5.16 -5.26 -7.34
N LEU A 80 4.32 -5.98 -8.07
CA LEU A 80 2.96 -5.60 -8.44
C LEU A 80 2.00 -6.65 -7.88
N TYR A 81 1.03 -6.21 -7.08
CA TYR A 81 -0.09 -7.04 -6.67
C TYR A 81 -1.35 -6.62 -7.43
N ALA A 82 -1.84 -7.49 -8.30
CA ALA A 82 -2.93 -7.18 -9.21
C ALA A 82 -3.63 -8.47 -9.69
N PRO A 83 -4.81 -8.37 -10.33
CA PRO A 83 -5.39 -9.49 -11.06
C PRO A 83 -4.46 -9.95 -12.20
N ALA A 84 -4.51 -11.24 -12.54
CA ALA A 84 -3.71 -11.81 -13.63
C ALA A 84 -3.90 -11.12 -15.00
N THR A 85 -5.06 -10.48 -15.23
CA THR A 85 -5.32 -9.70 -16.45
C THR A 85 -4.41 -8.48 -16.60
N PHE A 86 -3.98 -7.88 -15.49
CA PHE A 86 -3.01 -6.77 -15.50
C PHE A 86 -1.63 -7.29 -15.91
N ALA A 87 -1.32 -8.53 -15.55
CA ALA A 87 -0.02 -9.10 -15.85
C ALA A 87 0.18 -9.31 -17.36
N GLN A 88 -0.89 -9.69 -18.07
CA GLN A 88 -0.87 -9.92 -19.51
C GLN A 88 -0.86 -8.61 -20.32
N ALA A 89 -1.38 -7.53 -19.75
CA ALA A 89 -1.57 -6.26 -20.45
C ALA A 89 -0.36 -5.32 -20.40
N THR A 90 0.70 -5.69 -19.66
CA THR A 90 1.88 -4.84 -19.45
C THR A 90 3.16 -5.49 -19.99
N GLN A 91 4.14 -4.66 -20.36
CA GLN A 91 5.44 -5.12 -20.85
C GLN A 91 6.46 -5.35 -19.72
N LEU A 92 5.98 -5.41 -18.46
CA LEU A 92 6.79 -5.41 -17.24
C LEU A 92 7.55 -6.72 -16.96
N GLN A 93 7.35 -7.77 -17.77
CA GLN A 93 7.90 -9.11 -17.57
C GLN A 93 7.67 -9.62 -16.15
N LEU A 94 6.41 -9.92 -15.84
CA LEU A 94 5.97 -10.25 -14.49
C LEU A 94 6.21 -11.72 -14.17
N LEU A 95 6.85 -11.98 -13.03
CA LEU A 95 7.03 -13.32 -12.48
C LEU A 95 6.19 -13.44 -11.22
N GLU A 96 5.25 -14.38 -11.18
CA GLU A 96 4.49 -14.66 -9.97
C GLU A 96 5.42 -15.19 -8.86
N ILE A 97 5.26 -14.64 -7.66
CA ILE A 97 6.05 -14.99 -6.48
C ILE A 97 5.14 -15.28 -5.30
N GLU A 98 5.63 -16.08 -4.36
CA GLU A 98 4.98 -16.24 -3.05
C GLU A 98 5.06 -14.94 -2.24
N ASP A 99 4.11 -14.75 -1.33
CA ASP A 99 4.13 -13.60 -0.43
C ASP A 99 5.38 -13.66 0.46
N TYR A 100 6.07 -12.53 0.61
CA TYR A 100 7.27 -12.40 1.44
C TYR A 100 6.95 -12.10 2.92
N LEU A 101 5.67 -11.92 3.23
CA LEU A 101 5.17 -11.80 4.60
C LEU A 101 4.61 -13.15 5.07
N GLU A 102 4.86 -13.48 6.33
CA GLU A 102 4.37 -14.71 6.93
C GLU A 102 3.85 -14.43 8.34
N SER A 103 2.63 -14.89 8.64
CA SER A 103 2.01 -14.69 9.95
C SER A 103 2.48 -15.70 10.99
N ASN A 104 3.00 -16.86 10.57
CA ASN A 104 3.46 -17.95 11.43
C ASN A 104 4.98 -17.98 11.59
N SER A 105 5.45 -18.10 12.84
CA SER A 105 6.84 -17.85 13.24
C SER A 105 7.76 -19.08 13.30
N LEU A 106 7.25 -20.29 13.08
CA LEU A 106 8.02 -21.51 13.26
C LEU A 106 8.76 -21.88 11.97
N ASN A 107 10.08 -21.69 11.96
CA ASN A 107 11.02 -22.02 10.88
C ASN A 107 10.78 -21.24 9.58
N LEU A 108 10.97 -19.93 9.64
CA LEU A 108 10.84 -19.08 8.47
C LEU A 108 12.07 -19.20 7.56
N PRO A 109 11.86 -19.37 6.24
CA PRO A 109 12.94 -19.17 5.30
C PRO A 109 13.41 -17.70 5.35
N ALA A 110 14.71 -17.48 5.14
CA ALA A 110 15.38 -16.18 5.35
C ALA A 110 14.82 -15.01 4.52
N ASN A 111 13.99 -15.30 3.52
CA ASN A 111 13.29 -14.32 2.69
C ASN A 111 11.98 -13.82 3.31
N LYS A 112 11.39 -14.54 4.28
CA LYS A 112 10.13 -14.16 4.94
C LYS A 112 10.35 -13.15 6.07
N THR A 113 9.29 -12.43 6.43
CA THR A 113 9.28 -11.44 7.50
C THR A 113 8.04 -11.61 8.37
N THR A 114 8.22 -11.57 9.70
CA THR A 114 7.13 -11.77 10.67
C THR A 114 6.60 -10.49 11.28
N VAL A 115 5.39 -10.57 11.84
CA VAL A 115 4.78 -9.48 12.62
C VAL A 115 5.64 -9.01 13.81
N ASN A 116 6.48 -9.89 14.37
CA ASN A 116 7.29 -9.58 15.54
C ASN A 116 8.58 -8.84 15.20
N GLU A 117 9.00 -8.89 13.94
CA GLU A 117 10.24 -8.27 13.43
C GLU A 117 9.99 -6.91 12.78
N ILE A 118 8.72 -6.48 12.69
CA ILE A 118 8.36 -5.29 11.94
C ILE A 118 7.90 -4.13 12.80
N TYR A 119 8.05 -2.95 12.22
CA TYR A 119 7.37 -1.75 12.65
C TYR A 119 6.74 -1.11 11.41
N GLY A 120 5.42 -0.95 11.41
CA GLY A 120 4.65 -0.49 10.26
C GLY A 120 3.77 0.72 10.58
N TRP A 121 3.60 1.60 9.60
CA TRP A 121 2.72 2.76 9.70
C TRP A 121 2.15 3.19 8.35
N VAL A 122 1.10 4.00 8.40
CA VAL A 122 0.47 4.60 7.22
C VAL A 122 1.04 6.01 7.01
N ILE A 123 1.24 6.39 5.76
CA ILE A 123 1.71 7.71 5.37
C ILE A 123 0.52 8.59 4.95
N ALA A 124 0.57 9.86 5.33
CA ALA A 124 -0.43 10.87 5.03
C ALA A 124 0.22 12.19 4.58
N PRO A 125 -0.47 13.01 3.78
CA PRO A 125 0.01 14.35 3.44
C PRO A 125 0.04 15.26 4.68
N LYS A 126 1.09 16.08 4.83
CA LYS A 126 1.24 17.03 5.94
C LYS A 126 0.22 18.17 5.85
N ASN A 127 -0.92 18.05 6.55
CA ASN A 127 -1.95 19.08 6.85
C ASN A 127 -2.32 20.07 5.73
N ASN A 128 -2.09 19.77 4.45
CA ASN A 128 -2.44 20.65 3.35
C ASN A 128 -2.89 19.84 2.12
N PRO A 129 -4.20 19.73 1.86
CA PRO A 129 -4.76 18.91 0.78
C PRO A 129 -4.47 19.43 -0.63
N LYS A 130 -3.79 20.58 -0.76
CA LYS A 130 -3.42 21.21 -2.05
C LYS A 130 -1.92 21.23 -2.35
N LYS A 131 -1.09 20.55 -1.55
CA LYS A 131 0.36 20.69 -1.67
C LYS A 131 0.91 19.81 -2.78
N ILE A 132 1.63 20.45 -3.71
CA ILE A 132 2.53 19.81 -4.66
C ILE A 132 3.48 18.92 -3.86
N LEU A 133 3.44 17.62 -4.14
CA LEU A 133 4.43 16.68 -3.63
C LEU A 133 5.78 17.05 -4.23
N ASN A 134 6.67 17.63 -3.42
CA ASN A 134 8.03 17.92 -3.84
C ASN A 134 8.86 16.67 -3.66
N VAL A 135 8.57 15.64 -4.47
CA VAL A 135 9.20 14.33 -4.36
C VAL A 135 10.48 14.34 -5.17
N SER A 136 11.61 14.26 -4.47
CA SER A 136 12.87 13.93 -5.12
C SER A 136 12.76 12.53 -5.73
N GLN A 137 13.10 12.38 -7.01
CA GLN A 137 13.05 11.08 -7.71
C GLN A 137 14.00 10.03 -7.11
N ASP A 138 14.90 10.44 -6.23
CA ASP A 138 15.95 9.58 -5.67
C ASP A 138 15.74 9.26 -4.19
N PHE A 139 14.64 9.66 -3.55
CA PHE A 139 14.51 9.53 -2.09
C PHE A 139 14.59 8.09 -1.59
N LEU A 140 14.03 7.14 -2.35
CA LEU A 140 14.12 5.71 -2.00
C LEU A 140 15.54 5.14 -2.15
N ARG A 141 16.45 5.81 -2.88
CA ARG A 141 17.87 5.41 -2.96
C ARG A 141 18.71 5.94 -1.80
N MET A 142 18.23 6.95 -1.09
CA MET A 142 18.94 7.57 0.04
C MET A 142 18.82 6.73 1.32
N ILE A 143 18.02 5.67 1.28
CA ILE A 143 17.81 4.74 2.38
C ILE A 143 19.03 3.83 2.51
N ASP A 144 19.92 4.16 3.45
CA ASP A 144 21.06 3.31 3.84
C ASP A 144 20.60 2.26 4.86
N LEU A 145 20.70 0.98 4.48
CA LEU A 145 20.25 -0.16 5.29
C LEU A 145 21.41 -1.09 5.59
N GLU A 146 21.50 -1.54 6.84
CA GLU A 146 22.36 -2.68 7.17
C GLU A 146 21.91 -3.94 6.41
N ALA A 147 22.83 -4.89 6.21
CA ALA A 147 22.57 -6.09 5.39
C ALA A 147 21.37 -6.95 5.86
N SER A 148 21.06 -6.92 7.16
CA SER A 148 19.90 -7.62 7.77
C SER A 148 18.61 -6.81 7.71
N GLN A 149 18.69 -5.50 7.53
CA GLN A 149 17.54 -4.61 7.58
C GLN A 149 16.72 -4.69 6.30
N LYS A 150 15.40 -4.56 6.45
CA LYS A 150 14.48 -4.51 5.33
C LYS A 150 13.61 -3.27 5.42
N PHE A 151 13.29 -2.69 4.26
CA PHE A 151 12.34 -1.59 4.14
C PHE A 151 11.31 -1.92 3.07
N PHE A 152 10.07 -1.59 3.35
CA PHE A 152 8.90 -1.94 2.55
C PHE A 152 8.09 -0.68 2.30
N TRP A 153 8.00 -0.26 1.04
CA TRP A 153 7.18 0.86 0.61
C TRP A 153 6.05 0.35 -0.27
N GLN A 154 4.81 0.41 0.23
CA GLN A 154 3.64 -0.06 -0.48
C GLN A 154 2.72 1.09 -0.84
N MET A 155 2.33 1.16 -2.11
CA MET A 155 1.27 2.04 -2.57
C MET A 155 0.12 1.19 -3.09
N VAL A 156 -1.03 1.26 -2.43
CA VAL A 156 -2.28 0.67 -2.94
C VAL A 156 -3.04 1.76 -3.68
N LEU A 157 -3.39 1.48 -4.94
CA LEU A 157 -3.91 2.44 -5.89
C LEU A 157 -5.25 1.96 -6.45
N LEU A 158 -6.21 2.88 -6.54
CA LEU A 158 -7.48 2.70 -7.23
C LEU A 158 -7.69 3.88 -8.18
N ALA A 159 -7.92 3.60 -9.46
CA ALA A 159 -8.17 4.65 -10.43
C ALA A 159 -9.47 5.41 -10.12
N VAL A 160 -9.39 6.74 -10.18
CA VAL A 160 -10.53 7.64 -9.96
C VAL A 160 -10.73 8.47 -11.21
N LYS A 161 -11.97 8.54 -11.69
CA LYS A 161 -12.33 9.40 -12.82
C LYS A 161 -12.68 10.80 -12.29
N ASN A 162 -11.81 11.77 -12.54
CA ASN A 162 -12.05 13.18 -12.24
C ASN A 162 -11.78 14.05 -13.47
N GLY A 163 -12.82 14.32 -14.26
CA GLY A 163 -12.70 15.10 -15.49
C GLY A 163 -11.77 14.45 -16.52
N GLN A 164 -10.78 15.20 -17.00
CA GLN A 164 -9.77 14.76 -17.98
C GLN A 164 -8.47 14.25 -17.34
N SER A 165 -8.22 14.51 -16.05
CA SER A 165 -7.01 14.05 -15.36
C SER A 165 -7.16 12.61 -14.90
N LYS A 166 -6.19 11.77 -15.24
CA LYS A 166 -6.07 10.41 -14.70
C LYS A 166 -5.46 10.49 -13.30
N GLN A 167 -6.21 10.04 -12.31
CA GLN A 167 -5.87 10.18 -10.90
C GLN A 167 -6.04 8.85 -10.18
N TYR A 168 -5.25 8.65 -9.13
CA TYR A 168 -5.39 7.52 -8.23
C TYR A 168 -5.79 7.98 -6.85
N GLN A 169 -6.77 7.30 -6.25
CA GLN A 169 -6.87 7.25 -4.80
C GLN A 169 -5.78 6.30 -4.30
N ALA A 170 -4.93 6.80 -3.41
CA ALA A 170 -3.79 6.08 -2.89
C ALA A 170 -3.91 5.84 -1.38
N THR A 171 -3.41 4.70 -0.92
CA THR A 171 -3.01 4.46 0.47
C THR A 171 -1.54 4.04 0.45
N ILE A 172 -0.69 4.82 1.11
CA ILE A 172 0.74 4.53 1.22
C ILE A 172 1.03 3.95 2.60
N ARG A 173 1.74 2.83 2.64
CA ARG A 173 2.18 2.16 3.85
C ARG A 173 3.67 1.93 3.82
N VAL A 174 4.25 1.98 5.00
CA VAL A 174 5.66 1.74 5.21
C VAL A 174 5.81 0.68 6.28
N MET A 175 6.74 -0.25 6.07
CA MET A 175 7.22 -1.13 7.12
C MET A 175 8.75 -1.19 7.09
N VAL A 176 9.34 -1.31 8.26
CA VAL A 176 10.75 -1.71 8.41
C VAL A 176 10.78 -3.06 9.11
N ALA A 177 11.78 -3.89 8.80
CA ALA A 177 12.03 -5.12 9.53
C ALA A 177 13.46 -5.16 10.06
N GLU A 178 13.57 -5.46 11.35
CA GLU A 178 14.81 -5.61 12.11
C GLU A 178 14.50 -6.47 13.35
N SER A 179 15.38 -7.42 13.62
CA SER A 179 15.21 -8.40 14.70
C SER A 179 15.45 -7.77 16.06
N ASP A 180 16.38 -6.82 16.17
CA ASP A 180 16.60 -6.05 17.39
C ASP A 180 15.50 -4.96 17.55
N PRO A 181 14.69 -5.01 18.62
CA PRO A 181 13.61 -4.03 18.83
C PRO A 181 14.08 -2.57 18.93
N ILE A 182 15.28 -2.32 19.47
CA ILE A 182 15.83 -0.97 19.63
C ILE A 182 16.24 -0.45 18.25
N LYS A 183 17.08 -1.20 17.53
CA LYS A 183 17.49 -0.84 16.16
C LYS A 183 16.29 -0.67 15.24
N ARG A 184 15.24 -1.49 15.39
CA ARG A 184 14.01 -1.37 14.62
C ARG A 184 13.31 -0.02 14.80
N VAL A 185 13.23 0.45 16.04
CA VAL A 185 12.63 1.76 16.35
C VAL A 185 13.51 2.90 15.81
N GLU A 186 14.83 2.78 15.89
CA GLU A 186 15.77 3.74 15.31
C GLU A 186 15.65 3.82 13.79
N LEU A 187 15.60 2.67 13.12
CA LEU A 187 15.38 2.56 11.69
C LEU A 187 14.05 3.16 11.28
N ALA A 188 12.95 2.86 11.99
CA ALA A 188 11.65 3.46 11.71
C ALA A 188 11.68 4.99 11.82
N LYS A 189 12.34 5.53 12.85
CA LYS A 189 12.51 6.99 13.02
C LYS A 189 13.38 7.61 11.93
N ALA A 190 14.43 6.93 11.49
CA ALA A 190 15.28 7.37 10.39
C ALA A 190 14.47 7.45 9.10
N MET A 191 13.74 6.38 8.77
CA MET A 191 12.88 6.33 7.58
C MET A 191 11.78 7.39 7.61
N ASP A 192 11.13 7.61 8.75
CA ASP A 192 10.14 8.67 8.91
C ASP A 192 10.72 10.06 8.58
N ARG A 193 11.96 10.34 9.00
CA ARG A 193 12.65 11.61 8.71
C ARG A 193 12.98 11.75 7.23
N GLU A 194 13.53 10.71 6.61
CA GLU A 194 13.89 10.71 5.18
C GLU A 194 12.64 10.94 4.31
N ILE A 195 11.55 10.23 4.61
CA ILE A 195 10.27 10.39 3.91
C ILE A 195 9.76 11.82 4.06
N GLU A 196 9.74 12.38 5.28
CA GLU A 196 9.26 13.74 5.49
C GLU A 196 10.10 14.80 4.77
N GLN A 197 11.44 14.67 4.82
CA GLN A 197 12.35 15.63 4.20
C GLN A 197 12.25 15.62 2.67
N HIS A 198 12.09 14.44 2.06
CA HIS A 198 12.17 14.29 0.61
C HIS A 198 10.83 14.23 -0.11
N THR A 199 9.73 14.01 0.59
CA THR A 199 8.39 13.93 -0.02
C THR A 199 7.41 14.93 0.58
N GLY A 200 7.69 15.45 1.79
CA GLY A 200 6.76 16.25 2.57
C GLY A 200 5.58 15.44 3.13
N LEU A 201 5.61 14.10 3.01
CA LEU A 201 4.65 13.19 3.60
C LEU A 201 5.04 12.87 5.05
N VAL A 202 4.04 12.65 5.90
CA VAL A 202 4.26 12.38 7.32
C VAL A 202 3.54 11.10 7.72
N LYS A 203 4.00 10.49 8.80
CA LYS A 203 3.27 9.42 9.46
C LYS A 203 1.86 9.87 9.85
N ASN A 204 0.85 9.06 9.53
CA ASN A 204 -0.52 9.33 9.90
C ASN A 204 -0.64 9.36 11.44
N PRO A 205 -1.17 10.45 12.03
CA PRO A 205 -1.27 10.59 13.49
C PRO A 205 -2.28 9.62 14.11
N LYS A 206 -3.21 9.05 13.31
CA LYS A 206 -4.04 7.94 13.78
C LYS A 206 -3.14 6.72 13.98
N ALA A 207 -2.84 6.42 15.23
CA ALA A 207 -2.04 5.26 15.59
C ALA A 207 -2.77 3.97 15.22
N SER A 208 -2.37 3.35 14.11
CA SER A 208 -2.69 1.96 13.81
C SER A 208 -1.69 1.06 14.53
N SER A 209 -2.14 -0.07 15.10
CA SER A 209 -1.20 -1.04 15.70
C SER A 209 -0.31 -1.66 14.62
N ALA A 210 0.91 -2.08 14.97
CA ALA A 210 1.81 -2.75 14.04
C ALA A 210 1.17 -4.00 13.41
N SER A 211 0.37 -4.74 14.19
CA SER A 211 -0.42 -5.88 13.71
C SER A 211 -1.47 -5.49 12.66
N PHE A 212 -2.16 -4.37 12.85
CA PHE A 212 -3.14 -3.89 11.87
C PHE A 212 -2.45 -3.48 10.57
N VAL A 213 -1.32 -2.78 10.66
CA VAL A 213 -0.56 -2.38 9.47
C VAL A 213 -0.02 -3.61 8.74
N PHE A 214 0.50 -4.60 9.46
CA PHE A 214 0.93 -5.87 8.87
C PHE A 214 -0.19 -6.58 8.11
N GLU A 215 -1.36 -6.72 8.74
CA GLU A 215 -2.51 -7.37 8.13
C GLU A 215 -3.01 -6.59 6.90
N ALA A 216 -3.10 -5.27 7.00
CA ALA A 216 -3.48 -4.41 5.89
C ALA A 216 -2.46 -4.46 4.75
N TYR A 217 -1.17 -4.54 5.08
CA TYR A 217 -0.08 -4.65 4.12
C TYR A 217 -0.15 -6.01 3.40
N SER A 218 -0.34 -7.12 4.12
CA SER A 218 -0.48 -8.46 3.54
C SER A 218 -1.75 -8.58 2.67
N LYS A 219 -2.87 -7.98 3.10
CA LYS A 219 -4.11 -7.95 2.32
C LYS A 219 -4.06 -7.02 1.12
N ARG A 220 -3.19 -6.01 1.14
CA ARG A 220 -2.98 -5.02 0.06
C ARG A 220 -4.27 -4.27 -0.32
N THR A 221 -5.18 -4.08 0.63
CA THR A 221 -6.48 -3.41 0.45
C THR A 221 -6.37 -1.91 0.67
N LEU A 222 -7.31 -1.09 0.19
CA LEU A 222 -7.45 0.29 0.63
C LEU A 222 -7.99 0.35 2.07
N VAL A 223 -7.61 1.37 2.85
CA VAL A 223 -8.17 1.62 4.20
C VAL A 223 -9.26 2.70 4.09
N PRO A 224 -10.58 2.35 4.10
CA PRO A 224 -11.64 3.26 3.64
C PRO A 224 -11.97 4.44 4.58
N LYS A 225 -11.38 4.51 5.78
CA LYS A 225 -11.82 5.42 6.87
C LYS A 225 -10.71 6.14 7.64
N GLU A 226 -9.45 5.78 7.43
CA GLU A 226 -8.33 6.38 8.17
C GLU A 226 -7.61 7.46 7.36
N VAL A 227 -7.86 7.54 6.07
CA VAL A 227 -7.20 8.48 5.15
C VAL A 227 -8.30 9.26 4.44
N SER A 228 -8.29 10.59 4.55
CA SER A 228 -8.90 11.46 3.52
C SER A 228 -8.49 10.93 2.14
N PRO A 229 -9.34 10.96 1.10
CA PRO A 229 -8.93 10.51 -0.22
C PRO A 229 -7.63 11.20 -0.61
N PHE A 230 -6.53 10.43 -0.56
CA PHE A 230 -5.22 10.92 -0.91
C PHE A 230 -5.09 10.71 -2.41
N ILE A 231 -5.41 11.77 -3.14
CA ILE A 231 -5.45 11.74 -4.60
C ILE A 231 -4.07 12.08 -5.12
N LEU A 232 -3.54 11.21 -5.97
CA LEU A 232 -2.26 11.35 -6.65
C LEU A 232 -2.49 11.41 -8.16
N GLN A 233 -1.80 12.32 -8.82
CA GLN A 233 -1.61 12.29 -10.27
C GLN A 233 -0.66 11.15 -10.65
N ILE A 234 -0.69 10.73 -11.91
CA ILE A 234 0.17 9.64 -12.41
C ILE A 234 1.66 9.98 -12.22
N GLU A 235 2.04 11.24 -12.44
CA GLU A 235 3.41 11.72 -12.26
C GLU A 235 3.84 11.66 -10.80
N GLU A 236 2.93 11.92 -9.87
CA GLU A 236 3.20 11.82 -8.44
C GLU A 236 3.38 10.36 -8.02
N VAL A 237 2.56 9.43 -8.53
CA VAL A 237 2.77 7.99 -8.34
C VAL A 237 4.13 7.56 -8.88
N PHE A 238 4.48 8.01 -10.10
CA PHE A 238 5.76 7.68 -10.72
C PHE A 238 6.95 8.18 -9.88
N ASN A 239 6.90 9.43 -9.42
CA ASN A 239 7.95 10.00 -8.59
C ASN A 239 8.08 9.28 -7.24
N LEU A 240 6.95 8.84 -6.65
CA LEU A 240 6.93 8.10 -5.38
C LEU A 240 7.43 6.65 -5.48
N LEU A 241 7.52 6.07 -6.69
CA LEU A 241 8.19 4.79 -6.91
C LEU A 241 9.72 4.93 -6.91
N GLY A 242 10.22 6.17 -7.05
CA GLY A 242 11.63 6.47 -7.20
C GLY A 242 12.23 5.90 -8.49
N LYS A 243 13.44 6.33 -8.84
CA LYS A 243 14.23 5.64 -9.88
C LYS A 243 14.79 4.35 -9.32
N LEU A 244 14.14 3.21 -9.58
CA LEU A 244 14.74 1.89 -9.32
C LEU A 244 15.65 1.42 -10.47
N THR A 245 15.95 2.30 -11.43
CA THR A 245 16.72 2.02 -12.64
C THR A 245 18.23 1.99 -12.39
N HIS A 246 18.83 0.79 -12.40
CA HIS A 246 20.24 0.64 -12.74
C HIS A 246 20.42 0.62 -14.27
#